data_AF-A0A518H9E7-F1
#
_entry.id   AF-A0A518H9E7-F1
#
_cell.length_a   1.000
_cell.length_b   1.000
_cell.length_c   1.000
_cell.angle_alpha   90.00
_cell.angle_beta   90.00
_cell.angle_gamma   90.00
#
_symmetry.space_group_name_H-M   'P 1'
#
loop_
_entity.id
_entity.type
_entity.pdbx_description
1 polymer ?
#
loop_
_entity_poly.entity_id
_entity_poly.type
_entity_poly.pdbx_seq_one_letter_code
_entity_poly.pdbx_strand_id
1 'polypeptide(L)'
;MDRLRCKTPELVRKEIWTHALAYNLIRTVMAQAAAREGVPPRTISFEATLQVLEAFRPVIAAQVDRGTGHLAALYEQMLRAIAAHKVADRPDRFEPRMAKQGPKRYDRLTRPRREIKLQMLKRSSKI
;
A
#
# COMPACT_ATOMS: atom_id res chain seq x y z
N MET A 1 -3.30 -8.17 -7.68
CA MET A 1 -4.52 -8.97 -7.90
C MET A 1 -4.10 -10.13 -8.80
N ASP A 2 -3.47 -11.15 -8.23
CA ASP A 2 -2.79 -12.21 -9.01
C ASP A 2 -3.59 -13.51 -9.08
N ARG A 3 -4.57 -13.69 -8.19
CA ARG A 3 -5.42 -14.89 -8.12
C ARG A 3 -6.84 -14.45 -7.81
N LEU A 4 -7.76 -14.74 -8.73
CA LEU A 4 -9.20 -14.53 -8.56
C LEU A 4 -9.81 -15.80 -7.96
N ARG A 5 -10.80 -15.66 -7.08
CA ARG A 5 -11.43 -16.77 -6.34
C ARG A 5 -12.68 -17.29 -7.05
N CYS A 6 -13.36 -16.43 -7.80
CA CYS A 6 -14.58 -16.79 -8.52
C CYS A 6 -14.30 -17.74 -9.69
N LYS A 7 -15.25 -18.64 -9.96
CA LYS A 7 -15.10 -19.70 -10.97
C LYS A 7 -15.91 -19.50 -12.25
N THR A 8 -16.92 -18.62 -12.23
CA THR A 8 -17.75 -18.32 -13.40
C THR A 8 -17.36 -16.97 -14.02
N PRO A 9 -17.45 -16.81 -15.35
CA PRO A 9 -17.07 -15.55 -16.03
C PRO A 9 -17.81 -14.31 -15.49
N GLU A 10 -19.08 -14.48 -15.09
CA GLU A 10 -19.91 -13.42 -14.54
C GLU A 10 -19.39 -12.94 -13.17
N LEU A 11 -19.05 -13.89 -12.29
CA LEU A 11 -18.55 -13.56 -10.95
C LEU A 11 -17.11 -13.05 -10.99
N VAL A 12 -16.28 -13.56 -11.90
CA VAL A 12 -14.92 -13.07 -12.14
C VAL A 12 -14.94 -11.58 -12.53
N ARG A 13 -15.86 -11.17 -13.42
CA ARG A 13 -16.04 -9.75 -13.77
C ARG A 13 -16.39 -8.91 -12.55
N LYS A 14 -17.30 -9.38 -11.70
CA LYS A 14 -17.66 -8.69 -10.45
C LYS A 14 -16.47 -8.58 -9.49
N GLU A 15 -15.71 -9.65 -9.31
CA GLU A 15 -14.52 -9.67 -8.44
C GLU A 15 -13.49 -8.62 -8.87
N ILE A 16 -13.23 -8.50 -10.18
CA ILE A 16 -12.32 -7.48 -10.73
C ILE A 16 -12.83 -6.07 -10.40
N TRP A 17 -14.11 -5.79 -10.65
CA TRP A 17 -14.71 -4.50 -10.36
C TRP A 17 -14.71 -4.15 -8.87
N THR A 18 -15.00 -5.12 -8.00
CA THR A 18 -14.96 -4.93 -6.54
C THR A 18 -13.57 -4.55 -6.06
N HIS A 19 -12.52 -5.21 -6.58
CA HIS A 19 -11.15 -4.84 -6.24
C HIS A 19 -10.77 -3.46 -6.76
N ALA A 20 -11.17 -3.09 -7.98
CA ALA A 20 -10.93 -1.75 -8.52
C ALA A 20 -11.63 -0.68 -7.68
N LEU A 21 -12.88 -0.94 -7.28
CA LEU A 21 -13.65 -0.10 -6.37
C LEU A 21 -12.95 0.05 -5.02
N ALA A 22 -12.58 -1.05 -4.37
CA ALA A 22 -11.89 -1.03 -3.08
C ALA A 22 -10.57 -0.24 -3.17
N TYR A 23 -9.76 -0.48 -4.20
CA TYR A 23 -8.52 0.27 -4.45
C TYR A 23 -8.78 1.78 -4.55
N ASN A 24 -9.78 2.18 -5.34
CA ASN A 24 -10.12 3.59 -5.52
C ASN A 24 -10.66 4.23 -4.23
N LEU A 25 -11.50 3.52 -3.48
CA LEU A 25 -12.01 4.02 -2.18
C LEU A 25 -10.88 4.28 -1.19
N ILE A 26 -9.95 3.32 -1.04
CA ILE A 26 -8.78 3.50 -0.17
C ILE A 26 -7.93 4.68 -0.64
N ARG A 27 -7.70 4.80 -1.96
CA ARG A 27 -6.96 5.93 -2.54
C ARG A 27 -7.63 7.28 -2.31
N THR A 28 -8.97 7.34 -2.33
CA THR A 28 -9.71 8.55 -2.01
C THR A 28 -9.53 8.95 -0.55
N VAL A 29 -9.61 7.99 0.39
CA VAL A 29 -9.36 8.27 1.82
C VAL A 29 -7.92 8.75 2.02
N MET A 30 -6.93 8.13 1.36
CA MET A 30 -5.54 8.61 1.38
C MET A 30 -5.42 10.04 0.85
N ALA A 31 -6.12 10.36 -0.26
CA ALA A 31 -6.09 11.70 -0.84
C ALA A 31 -6.71 12.75 0.10
N GLN A 32 -7.78 12.41 0.81
CA GLN A 32 -8.39 13.28 1.82
C GLN A 32 -7.45 13.50 3.02
N ALA A 33 -6.85 12.43 3.54
CA ALA A 33 -5.86 12.52 4.62
C ALA A 33 -4.66 13.40 4.20
N ALA A 34 -4.20 13.23 2.96
CA ALA A 34 -3.12 14.01 2.37
C ALA A 34 -3.45 15.50 2.22
N ALA A 35 -4.62 15.82 1.64
CA ALA A 35 -5.09 17.18 1.47
C ALA A 35 -5.21 17.91 2.82
N ARG A 36 -5.68 17.19 3.84
CA ARG A 36 -5.88 17.72 5.19
C ARG A 36 -4.58 18.08 5.91
N GLU A 37 -3.56 17.23 5.83
CA GLU A 37 -2.27 17.45 6.50
C GLU A 37 -1.24 18.15 5.59
N GLY A 38 -1.62 18.56 4.37
CA GLY A 38 -0.75 19.25 3.43
C GLY A 38 0.42 18.40 2.93
N VAL A 39 0.22 17.08 2.77
CA VAL A 39 1.26 16.14 2.33
C VAL A 39 0.94 15.56 0.96
N PRO A 40 1.91 15.14 0.14
CA PRO A 40 1.61 14.51 -1.14
C PRO A 40 0.91 13.14 -0.93
N PRO A 41 -0.20 12.82 -1.63
CA PRO A 41 -0.92 11.55 -1.46
C PRO A 41 -0.06 10.29 -1.66
N ARG A 42 0.97 10.39 -2.51
CA ARG A 42 1.88 9.27 -2.82
C ARG A 42 2.89 8.98 -1.71
N THR A 43 3.05 9.88 -0.74
CA THR A 43 3.93 9.63 0.43
C THR A 43 3.21 8.86 1.52
N ILE A 44 1.90 8.69 1.47
CA ILE A 44 1.15 7.91 2.46
C ILE A 44 1.22 6.42 2.11
N SER A 45 1.46 5.57 3.13
CA SER A 45 1.51 4.12 2.96
C SER A 45 0.11 3.53 2.73
N PHE A 46 -0.08 2.84 1.59
CA PHE A 46 -1.32 2.14 1.29
C PHE A 46 -1.61 1.02 2.31
N GLU A 47 -0.57 0.25 2.68
CA GLU A 47 -0.70 -0.85 3.65
C GLU A 47 -1.07 -0.32 5.04
N ALA A 48 -0.41 0.75 5.49
CA ALA A 48 -0.74 1.34 6.79
C ALA A 48 -2.15 1.94 6.78
N THR A 49 -2.60 2.49 5.64
CA THR A 49 -3.98 2.97 5.51
C THR A 49 -4.98 1.84 5.74
N LEU A 50 -4.77 0.66 5.15
CA LEU A 50 -5.61 -0.51 5.39
C LEU A 50 -5.62 -0.91 6.87
N GLN A 51 -4.46 -0.93 7.53
CA GLN A 51 -4.35 -1.27 8.94
C GLN A 51 -5.11 -0.29 9.83
N VAL A 52 -5.01 1.02 9.53
CA VAL A 52 -5.78 2.05 10.24
C VAL A 52 -7.28 1.86 10.02
N LEU A 53 -7.73 1.63 8.78
CA LEU A 53 -9.15 1.38 8.49
C LEU A 53 -9.69 0.16 9.27
N GLU A 54 -8.93 -0.93 9.32
CA GLU A 54 -9.31 -2.12 10.09
C GLU A 54 -9.31 -1.86 11.60
N ALA A 55 -8.35 -1.09 12.12
CA ALA A 55 -8.29 -0.72 13.52
C ALA A 55 -9.46 0.19 13.95
N PHE A 56 -9.91 1.08 13.08
CA PHE A 56 -11.04 1.97 13.33
C PHE A 56 -12.40 1.28 13.14
N ARG A 57 -12.48 0.16 12.42
CA ARG A 57 -13.73 -0.57 12.17
C ARG A 57 -14.55 -0.88 13.44
N PRO A 58 -14.00 -1.49 14.51
CA PRO A 58 -14.78 -1.76 15.72
C PRO A 58 -15.23 -0.47 16.44
N VAL A 59 -14.41 0.59 16.38
CA VAL A 59 -14.75 1.88 17.00
C VAL A 59 -15.92 2.53 16.26
N ILE A 60 -15.88 2.54 14.93
CA ILE A 60 -16.98 3.05 14.11
C ILE A 60 -18.27 2.25 14.40
N ALA A 61 -18.18 0.92 14.43
CA ALA A 61 -19.33 0.06 14.71
C ALA A 61 -19.96 0.32 16.08
N ALA A 62 -19.16 0.59 17.12
CA ALA A 62 -19.65 0.87 18.47
C ALA A 62 -20.27 2.26 18.65
N GLN A 63 -20.06 3.17 17.70
CA GLN A 63 -20.43 4.58 17.81
C GLN A 63 -21.49 5.02 16.79
N VAL A 64 -22.05 4.09 16.00
CA VAL A 64 -23.06 4.39 14.96
C VAL A 64 -24.28 5.11 15.55
N ASP A 65 -24.72 4.71 16.74
CA ASP A 65 -25.93 5.27 17.37
C ASP A 65 -25.71 6.64 18.05
N ARG A 66 -24.46 7.13 18.12
CA ARG A 66 -24.12 8.39 18.81
C ARG A 66 -24.31 9.64 17.95
N GLY A 67 -24.81 9.49 16.73
CA GLY A 67 -25.13 10.59 15.83
C GLY A 67 -23.95 11.04 14.95
N THR A 68 -24.28 11.89 13.97
CA THR A 68 -23.39 12.28 12.86
C THR A 68 -22.16 13.08 13.29
N GLY A 69 -22.27 13.92 14.31
CA GLY A 69 -21.14 14.72 14.81
C GLY A 69 -20.01 13.88 15.40
N HIS A 70 -20.35 12.81 16.11
CA HIS A 70 -19.35 11.91 16.67
C HIS A 70 -18.61 11.12 15.58
N LEU A 71 -19.36 10.64 14.58
CA LEU A 71 -18.79 9.94 13.44
C LEU A 71 -17.85 10.86 12.63
N ALA A 72 -18.22 12.12 12.44
CA ALA A 72 -17.35 13.10 11.80
C ALA A 72 -16.04 13.31 12.57
N ALA A 73 -16.09 13.45 13.90
CA ALA A 73 -14.89 13.57 14.72
C ALA A 73 -13.98 12.33 14.65
N LEU A 74 -14.56 11.12 14.65
CA LEU A 74 -13.81 9.87 14.46
C LEU A 74 -13.17 9.80 13.07
N TYR A 75 -13.89 10.23 12.04
CA TYR A 75 -13.37 10.29 10.68
C TYR A 75 -12.14 11.22 10.61
N GLU A 76 -12.22 12.40 11.22
CA GLU A 76 -11.11 13.34 11.30
C GLU A 76 -9.88 12.77 12.02
N GLN A 77 -10.09 12.01 13.09
CA GLN A 77 -9.01 11.30 13.81
C GLN A 77 -8.39 10.20 12.94
N MET A 78 -9.21 9.47 12.20
CA MET A 78 -8.75 8.43 11.26
C MET A 78 -7.88 9.03 10.15
N LEU A 79 -8.29 10.16 9.56
CA LEU A 79 -7.51 10.86 8.55
C LEU A 79 -6.15 11.32 9.09
N ARG A 80 -6.06 11.81 10.34
CA ARG A 80 -4.78 12.14 11.00
C ARG A 80 -3.88 10.92 11.13
N ALA A 81 -4.43 9.82 11.62
CA ALA A 81 -3.68 8.58 11.80
C ALA A 81 -3.13 8.07 10.47
N ILE A 82 -3.93 8.11 9.40
CA ILE A 82 -3.49 7.73 8.04
C ILE A 82 -2.34 8.60 7.56
N ALA A 83 -2.47 9.93 7.66
CA ALA A 83 -1.45 10.86 7.18
C ALA A 83 -0.12 10.79 7.96
N ALA A 84 -0.15 10.33 9.22
CA ALA A 84 1.06 10.10 10.01
C ALA A 84 1.91 8.94 9.44
N HIS A 85 1.30 7.96 8.77
CA HIS A 85 2.00 6.81 8.19
C HIS A 85 2.60 7.10 6.82
N LYS A 86 3.67 7.89 6.81
CA LYS A 86 4.44 8.19 5.60
C LYS A 86 5.39 7.05 5.22
N VAL A 87 5.52 6.79 3.93
CA VAL A 87 6.57 5.95 3.34
C VAL A 87 7.86 6.75 3.41
N ALA A 88 8.81 6.30 4.23
CA ALA A 88 10.12 6.92 4.33
C ALA A 88 10.88 6.80 3.00
N ASP A 89 11.60 7.87 2.63
CA ASP A 89 12.64 7.76 1.62
C ASP A 89 13.78 6.89 2.17
N ARG A 90 14.30 6.00 1.33
CA ARG A 90 15.40 5.07 1.67
C ARG A 90 16.41 5.08 0.53
N PRO A 91 17.11 6.20 0.30
CA PRO A 91 17.94 6.41 -0.88
C PRO A 91 19.07 5.39 -1.00
N ASP A 92 19.63 4.93 0.13
CA ASP A 92 20.74 3.98 0.17
C ASP A 92 20.32 2.53 -0.12
N ARG A 93 19.03 2.28 -0.34
CA ARG A 93 18.51 0.93 -0.58
C ARG A 93 18.38 0.65 -2.07
N PHE A 94 19.45 0.14 -2.67
CA PHE A 94 19.39 -0.55 -3.95
C PHE A 94 19.34 -2.07 -3.75
N GLU A 95 18.46 -2.75 -4.49
CA GLU A 95 18.34 -4.20 -4.51
C GLU A 95 18.64 -4.74 -5.92
N PRO A 96 19.34 -5.88 -6.06
CA PRO A 96 19.54 -6.51 -7.36
C PRO A 96 18.20 -6.81 -8.03
N ARG A 97 18.05 -6.43 -9.30
CA ARG A 97 16.84 -6.69 -10.09
C ARG A 97 16.81 -8.15 -10.58
N MET A 98 16.73 -9.08 -9.63
CA MET A 98 16.85 -10.52 -9.82
C MET A 98 15.83 -11.28 -8.95
N ALA A 99 15.37 -12.44 -9.40
CA ALA A 99 14.33 -13.24 -8.72
C ALA A 99 14.89 -14.53 -8.10
N LYS A 100 14.50 -14.87 -6.86
CA LYS A 100 14.91 -16.14 -6.21
C LYS A 100 14.28 -17.38 -6.84
N GLN A 101 13.05 -17.28 -7.35
CA GLN A 101 12.29 -18.39 -7.92
C GLN A 101 11.74 -18.03 -9.31
N GLY A 102 11.95 -18.95 -10.27
CA GLY A 102 11.36 -18.98 -11.60
C GLY A 102 11.81 -17.88 -12.59
N PRO A 103 11.72 -18.13 -13.91
CA PRO A 103 11.97 -17.09 -14.89
C PRO A 103 10.73 -16.19 -14.98
N LYS A 104 10.80 -15.00 -14.40
CA LYS A 104 9.88 -13.90 -14.71
C LYS A 104 10.70 -12.67 -15.02
N ARG A 105 10.83 -12.32 -16.31
CA ARG A 105 11.46 -11.08 -16.87
C ARG A 105 12.83 -10.64 -16.32
N TYR A 106 13.41 -11.38 -15.38
CA TYR A 106 14.58 -11.01 -14.58
C TYR A 106 15.46 -12.23 -14.34
N ASP A 107 16.76 -11.98 -14.25
CA ASP A 107 17.75 -13.03 -13.97
C ASP A 107 17.51 -13.68 -12.61
N ARG A 108 17.95 -14.92 -12.48
CA ARG A 108 17.82 -15.67 -11.24
C ARG A 108 18.85 -15.20 -10.21
N LEU A 109 18.40 -14.93 -8.99
CA LEU A 109 19.26 -14.60 -7.86
C LEU A 109 19.90 -15.88 -7.30
N THR A 110 21.02 -16.29 -7.86
CA THR A 110 21.75 -17.51 -7.50
C THR A 110 22.78 -17.30 -6.38
N ARG A 111 23.24 -16.06 -6.16
CA ARG A 111 24.22 -15.70 -5.12
C ARG A 111 23.59 -14.89 -3.98
N PRO A 112 24.22 -14.84 -2.79
CA PRO A 112 23.79 -13.97 -1.71
C PRO A 112 23.68 -12.50 -2.15
N ARG A 113 22.65 -11.80 -1.67
CA ARG A 113 22.38 -10.40 -2.04
C ARG A 113 23.57 -9.47 -1.80
N ARG A 114 24.29 -9.67 -0.69
CA ARG A 114 25.47 -8.86 -0.33
C ARG A 114 26.55 -8.88 -1.42
N GLU A 115 26.78 -10.03 -2.05
CA GLU A 115 27.80 -10.20 -3.08
C GLU A 115 27.39 -9.53 -4.38
N ILE A 116 26.12 -9.70 -4.79
CA ILE A 116 25.60 -9.06 -6.00
C ILE A 116 25.59 -7.54 -5.83
N LYS A 117 25.21 -7.02 -4.65
CA LYS A 117 25.28 -5.58 -4.37
C LYS A 117 26.71 -5.04 -4.48
N LEU A 118 27.70 -5.77 -3.94
CA LEU A 118 29.12 -5.43 -4.07
C LEU A 118 29.58 -5.42 -5.54
N GLN A 119 29.11 -6.37 -6.35
CA GLN A 119 29.40 -6.41 -7.79
C GLN A 119 28.76 -5.24 -8.55
N MET A 120 27.53 -4.84 -8.18
CA MET A 120 26.86 -3.68 -8.75
C MET A 120 27.63 -2.38 -8.45
N LEU A 121 28.07 -2.18 -7.20
CA LEU A 121 28.88 -1.03 -6.80
C LEU A 121 30.23 -0.97 -7.54
N LYS A 122 30.88 -2.13 -7.72
CA LYS A 122 32.13 -2.21 -8.50
C LYS A 122 31.93 -1.85 -9.98
N ARG A 123 30.75 -2.13 -10.56
CA ARG A 123 30.43 -1.79 -11.95
C ARG A 123 30.12 -0.30 -12.10
N SER A 124 29.41 0.32 -11.16
CA SER A 124 29.11 1.76 -11.21
C SER A 124 30.35 2.63 -11.02
N SER A 125 31.38 2.15 -10.31
CA SER A 125 32.65 2.86 -10.11
C SER A 125 33.64 2.77 -11.30
N LYS A 126 33.33 1.98 -12.33
CA LYS A 126 34.18 1.80 -13.52
C LYS A 126 33.73 2.64 -14.72
N ILE A 127 32.63 3.37 -14.58
CA ILE A 127 32.11 4.35 -15.54
C ILE A 127 32.54 5.71 -15.02
#